data_AF-A0AA97AXN7-F1
#
_entry.id   AF-A0AA97AXN7-F1
#
_cell.length_a   1.000
_cell.length_b   1.000
_cell.length_c   1.000
_cell.angle_alpha   90.00
_cell.angle_beta   90.00
_cell.angle_gamma   90.00
#
_symmetry.space_group_name_H-M   'P 1'
#
loop_
_entity.id
_entity.type
_entity.pdbx_description
1 polymer ?
#
loop_
_entity_poly.entity_id
_entity_poly.type
_entity_poly.pdbx_seq_one_letter_code
_entity_poly.pdbx_strand_id
1 'polypeptide(L)'
;MTPTDQHLTQLIQPMGLLSVDAHKEERLHARLRNTFEPGVREALELTLRLTRDDAFHIAAMGPSAFHASTEELRRRADVLPEPFTVTASFTVANYHRVERNGSAPA
;
A
#
# COMPACT_ATOMS: atom_id res chain seq x y z
N MET A 1 -2.08 0.96 8.76
CA MET A 1 -2.13 1.67 7.45
C MET A 1 -2.14 0.64 6.34
N THR A 2 -3.02 0.81 5.37
CA THR A 2 -3.24 -0.13 4.26
C THR A 2 -3.39 0.68 2.98
N PRO A 3 -2.64 0.40 1.90
CA PRO A 3 -2.86 1.10 0.63
C PRO A 3 -4.22 0.72 0.04
N THR A 4 -4.85 1.66 -0.65
CA THR A 4 -6.10 1.45 -1.41
C THR A 4 -5.78 0.97 -2.83
N ASP A 5 -6.81 0.63 -3.61
CA ASP A 5 -6.68 0.33 -5.04
C ASP A 5 -6.27 1.54 -5.89
N GLN A 6 -6.48 2.77 -5.40
CA GLN A 6 -6.02 4.02 -6.01
C GLN A 6 -4.55 4.35 -5.74
N HIS A 7 -3.88 3.56 -4.90
CA HIS A 7 -2.49 3.80 -4.52
C HIS A 7 -1.54 3.61 -5.72
N LEU A 8 -0.91 4.71 -6.14
CA LEU A 8 0.12 4.76 -7.18
C LEU A 8 -0.31 4.17 -8.53
N THR A 9 -1.60 4.22 -8.85
CA THR A 9 -2.17 3.65 -10.09
C THR A 9 -1.45 4.14 -11.36
N GLN A 10 -1.08 5.43 -11.39
CA GLN A 10 -0.30 6.03 -12.47
C GLN A 10 1.06 5.34 -12.73
N LEU A 11 1.64 4.67 -11.73
CA LEU A 11 2.92 3.94 -11.87
C LEU A 11 2.75 2.46 -12.25
N ILE A 12 1.56 1.89 -12.09
CA ILE A 12 1.32 0.45 -12.32
C ILE A 12 1.71 0.05 -13.73
N GLN A 13 1.12 0.68 -14.74
CA GLN A 13 1.40 0.34 -16.14
C GLN A 13 2.83 0.72 -16.56
N PRO A 14 3.31 1.95 -16.33
CA PRO A 14 4.63 2.36 -16.84
C PRO A 14 5.81 1.59 -16.21
N MET A 15 5.69 1.24 -14.93
CA MET A 15 6.75 0.52 -14.21
C MET A 15 6.50 -0.99 -14.14
N GLY A 16 5.33 -1.47 -14.61
CA GLY A 16 4.91 -2.87 -14.49
C GLY A 16 4.76 -3.32 -13.04
N LEU A 17 4.16 -2.46 -12.19
CA LEU A 17 3.93 -2.77 -10.78
C LEU A 17 2.68 -3.62 -10.58
N LEU A 18 2.56 -4.22 -9.39
CA LEU A 18 1.35 -4.93 -8.98
C LEU A 18 0.31 -3.94 -8.48
N SER A 19 -0.95 -4.13 -8.90
CA SER A 19 -2.09 -3.42 -8.34
C SER A 19 -2.38 -3.85 -6.92
N VAL A 20 -2.91 -2.92 -6.12
CA VAL A 20 -3.46 -3.24 -4.82
C VAL A 20 -4.86 -3.83 -5.04
N ASP A 21 -5.10 -4.97 -4.40
CA ASP A 21 -6.40 -5.61 -4.38
C ASP A 21 -7.42 -4.76 -3.61
N ALA A 22 -8.59 -4.49 -4.21
CA ALA A 22 -9.64 -3.67 -3.62
C ALA A 22 -10.14 -4.20 -2.26
N HIS A 23 -10.09 -5.51 -2.04
CA HIS A 23 -10.50 -6.16 -0.80
C HIS A 23 -9.34 -6.32 0.20
N LYS A 24 -8.18 -5.69 -0.03
CA LYS A 24 -7.01 -5.79 0.86
C LYS A 24 -7.32 -5.34 2.28
N GLU A 25 -8.09 -4.27 2.44
CA GLU A 25 -8.51 -3.78 3.75
C GLU A 25 -9.41 -4.81 4.46
N GLU A 26 -10.43 -5.33 3.78
CA GLU A 26 -11.35 -6.32 4.34
C GLU A 26 -10.61 -7.59 4.78
N ARG A 27 -9.66 -8.07 3.97
CA ARG A 27 -8.81 -9.21 4.34
C ARG A 27 -7.96 -8.93 5.55
N LEU A 28 -7.43 -7.71 5.70
CA LEU A 28 -6.68 -7.33 6.89
C LEU A 28 -7.58 -7.36 8.13
N HIS A 29 -8.76 -6.75 8.07
CA HIS A 29 -9.72 -6.77 9.18
C HIS A 29 -10.13 -8.19 9.54
N ALA A 30 -10.40 -9.04 8.55
CA ALA A 30 -10.73 -10.43 8.77
C ALA A 30 -9.62 -11.16 9.56
N ARG A 31 -8.34 -10.87 9.32
CA ARG A 31 -7.22 -11.47 10.07
C ARG A 31 -7.11 -10.97 11.50
N LEU A 32 -7.56 -9.74 11.78
CA LEU A 32 -7.40 -9.09 13.09
C LEU A 32 -8.57 -9.30 14.06
N ARG A 33 -9.77 -9.59 13.53
CA ARG A 33 -11.06 -9.60 14.27
C ARG A 33 -11.12 -10.46 15.54
N ASN A 34 -10.24 -11.44 15.70
CA ASN A 34 -10.27 -12.34 16.87
C ASN A 34 -9.60 -11.74 18.11
N THR A 35 -8.67 -10.81 17.91
CA THR A 35 -7.81 -10.25 18.95
C THR A 35 -7.99 -8.74 19.10
N PHE A 36 -8.40 -8.08 18.01
CA PHE A 36 -8.50 -6.64 17.92
C PHE A 36 -9.85 -6.20 17.40
N GLU A 37 -10.32 -5.08 17.95
CA GLU A 37 -11.46 -4.33 17.44
C GLU A 37 -10.96 -3.07 16.72
N PRO A 38 -11.57 -2.70 15.58
CA PRO A 38 -11.21 -1.49 14.87
C PRO A 38 -11.72 -0.25 15.62
N GLY A 39 -10.83 0.73 15.78
CA GLY A 39 -11.18 2.09 16.17
C GLY A 39 -11.45 2.96 14.93
N VAL A 40 -11.06 4.24 15.02
CA VAL A 40 -11.21 5.21 13.93
C VAL A 40 -10.46 4.76 12.68
N ARG A 41 -11.09 4.99 11.53
CA ARG A 41 -10.52 4.78 10.19
C ARG A 41 -10.63 6.05 9.38
N GLU A 42 -9.54 6.39 8.70
CA GLU A 42 -9.45 7.60 7.88
C GLU A 42 -8.81 7.25 6.53
N ALA A 43 -9.42 7.73 5.45
CA ALA A 43 -8.82 7.69 4.13
C ALA A 43 -7.91 8.90 3.95
N LEU A 44 -6.69 8.67 3.48
CA LEU A 44 -5.69 9.69 3.20
C LEU A 44 -5.27 9.60 1.74
N GLU A 45 -5.33 10.73 1.05
CA GLU A 45 -4.86 10.87 -0.33
C GLU A 45 -3.86 12.01 -0.42
N LEU A 46 -2.73 11.72 -1.06
CA LEU A 46 -1.62 12.64 -1.22
C LEU A 46 -1.24 12.69 -2.70
N THR A 47 -1.19 13.89 -3.26
CA THR A 47 -0.60 14.12 -4.57
C THR A 47 0.90 14.27 -4.41
N LEU A 48 1.67 13.37 -5.05
CA LEU A 48 3.12 13.38 -5.04
C LEU A 48 3.64 13.83 -6.41
N ARG A 49 4.67 14.69 -6.41
CA ARG A 49 5.48 14.98 -7.59
C ARG A 49 6.78 14.21 -7.47
N LEU A 50 7.01 13.29 -8.41
CA LEU A 50 8.11 12.33 -8.36
C LEU A 50 9.13 12.58 -9.47
N THR A 51 10.38 12.27 -9.16
CA THR A 51 11.47 12.10 -10.13
C THR A 51 11.48 10.67 -10.68
N ARG A 52 12.26 10.42 -11.73
CA ARG A 52 12.49 9.04 -12.23
C ARG A 52 13.17 8.17 -11.17
N ASP A 53 14.06 8.75 -10.37
CA ASP A 53 14.74 8.04 -9.28
C ASP A 53 13.76 7.61 -8.19
N ASP A 54 12.79 8.46 -7.85
CA ASP A 54 11.72 8.10 -6.92
C ASP A 54 10.89 6.93 -7.47
N ALA A 55 10.56 6.94 -8.76
CA ALA A 55 9.83 5.85 -9.42
C ALA A 55 10.57 4.52 -9.31
N PHE A 56 11.88 4.53 -9.57
CA PHE A 56 12.75 3.38 -9.42
C PHE A 56 12.77 2.87 -7.97
N HIS A 57 12.99 3.75 -6.99
CA HIS A 57 13.03 3.36 -5.58
C HIS A 57 11.70 2.79 -5.09
N ILE A 58 10.57 3.39 -5.47
CA ILE A 58 9.23 2.87 -5.17
C ILE A 58 9.08 1.44 -5.71
N ALA A 59 9.46 1.22 -6.97
CA ALA A 59 9.36 -0.10 -7.59
C ALA A 59 10.27 -1.14 -6.92
N ALA A 60 11.50 -0.73 -6.57
CA ALA A 60 12.52 -1.58 -5.96
C ALA A 60 12.24 -1.94 -4.49
N MET A 61 11.48 -1.11 -3.76
CA MET A 61 11.02 -1.43 -2.40
C MET A 61 9.70 -2.23 -2.36
N GLY A 62 8.95 -2.20 -3.47
CA GLY A 62 7.63 -2.82 -3.57
C GLY A 62 7.69 -4.33 -3.86
N PRO A 63 6.54 -5.02 -3.76
CA PRO A 63 6.44 -6.45 -4.10
C PRO A 63 6.81 -6.74 -5.57
N SER A 64 6.81 -5.73 -6.44
CA SER A 64 7.24 -5.85 -7.84
C SER A 64 8.75 -6.04 -8.01
N ALA A 65 9.57 -5.70 -7.01
CA ALA A 65 11.02 -5.93 -7.04
C ALA A 65 11.37 -7.43 -7.16
N PHE A 66 10.48 -8.32 -6.72
CA PHE A 66 10.67 -9.78 -6.86
C PHE A 66 10.39 -10.28 -8.29
N HIS A 67 9.86 -9.43 -9.17
CA HIS A 67 9.38 -9.82 -10.51
C HIS A 67 10.13 -9.12 -11.65
N ALA A 68 11.07 -8.21 -11.37
CA ALA A 68 11.87 -7.51 -12.37
C ALA A 68 13.30 -7.29 -11.86
N SER A 69 14.30 -7.32 -12.76
CA SER A 69 15.66 -6.96 -12.38
C SER A 69 15.79 -5.46 -12.15
N THR A 70 16.79 -5.07 -11.36
CA THR A 70 17.12 -3.65 -11.10
C THR A 70 17.32 -2.86 -12.40
N GLU A 71 18.00 -3.43 -13.39
CA GLU A 71 18.24 -2.79 -14.69
C GLU A 71 16.94 -2.60 -15.48
N GLU A 72 16.01 -3.56 -15.40
CA GLU A 72 14.71 -3.43 -16.06
C GLU A 72 13.87 -2.33 -15.41
N LEU A 73 13.85 -2.26 -14.07
CA LEU A 73 13.16 -1.18 -13.36
C LEU A 73 13.76 0.18 -13.71
N ARG A 74 15.10 0.27 -13.83
CA ARG A 74 15.77 1.51 -14.24
C ARG A 74 15.39 1.93 -15.65
N ARG A 75 15.42 0.99 -16.62
CA ARG A 75 15.01 1.27 -18.01
C ARG A 75 13.58 1.79 -18.11
N ARG A 76 12.65 1.22 -17.33
CA ARG A 76 11.25 1.68 -17.28
C ARG A 76 11.14 3.07 -16.66
N ALA A 77 11.92 3.36 -15.62
CA ALA A 77 11.94 4.69 -15.02
C ALA A 77 12.47 5.76 -15.98
N ASP A 78 13.52 5.46 -16.75
CA ASP A 78 14.20 6.43 -17.62
C ASP A 78 13.31 7.01 -18.74
N VAL A 79 12.25 6.30 -19.13
CA VAL A 79 11.31 6.75 -20.16
C VAL A 79 10.14 7.58 -19.61
N LEU A 80 10.03 7.74 -18.29
CA LEU A 80 8.99 8.57 -17.68
C LEU A 80 9.25 10.06 -17.89
N PRO A 81 8.21 10.91 -17.98
CA PRO A 81 8.39 12.35 -17.87
C PRO A 81 8.95 12.72 -16.49
N GLU A 82 9.71 13.82 -16.40
CA GLU A 82 10.22 14.33 -15.13
C GLU A 82 10.02 15.84 -14.98
N PRO A 83 9.38 16.33 -13.90
CA PRO A 83 8.67 15.55 -12.87
C PRO A 83 7.33 15.00 -13.39
N PHE A 84 6.78 14.02 -12.69
CA PHE A 84 5.42 13.53 -12.95
C PHE A 84 4.62 13.41 -11.66
N THR A 85 3.29 13.41 -11.79
CA THR A 85 2.38 13.44 -10.65
C THR A 85 1.71 12.09 -10.46
N VAL A 86 1.64 11.64 -9.20
CA VAL A 86 0.91 10.42 -8.81
C VAL A 86 0.10 10.64 -7.55
N THR A 87 -0.89 9.79 -7.35
CA THR A 87 -1.67 9.72 -6.10
C THR A 87 -1.14 8.60 -5.21
N ALA A 88 -0.81 8.91 -3.96
CA ALA A 88 -0.63 7.93 -2.90
C ALA A 88 -1.89 7.93 -2.02
N SER A 89 -2.63 6.82 -2.05
CA SER A 89 -3.91 6.66 -1.35
C SER A 89 -3.86 5.51 -0.34
N PHE A 90 -4.37 5.74 0.87
CA PHE A 90 -4.27 4.80 2.00
C PHE A 90 -5.48 4.89 2.94
N THR A 91 -5.84 3.78 3.58
CA THR A 91 -6.64 3.77 4.81
C THR A 91 -5.72 3.66 6.02
N VAL A 92 -5.83 4.60 6.95
CA VAL A 92 -5.22 4.52 8.29
C VAL A 92 -6.29 4.10 9.28
N ALA A 93 -6.00 3.06 10.05
CA ALA A 93 -6.93 2.51 11.04
C ALA A 93 -6.19 2.25 12.34
N ASN A 94 -6.79 2.64 13.45
CA ASN A 94 -6.35 2.27 14.78
C ASN A 94 -7.09 1.01 15.22
N TYR A 95 -6.45 0.21 16.06
CA TYR A 95 -7.05 -0.99 16.64
C TYR A 95 -6.72 -1.06 18.12
N HIS A 96 -7.71 -1.47 18.92
CA HIS A 96 -7.50 -1.79 20.33
C HIS A 96 -7.66 -3.29 20.54
N ARG A 97 -6.90 -3.83 21.48
CA ARG A 97 -6.98 -5.25 21.84
C ARG A 97 -8.28 -5.49 22.61
N VAL A 98 -8.96 -6.58 22.31
CA VAL A 98 -10.14 -7.00 23.08
C VAL A 98 -9.65 -7.61 24.40
N GLU A 99 -10.03 -7.01 25.52
CA GLU A 99 -9.82 -7.63 26.84
C GLU A 99 -10.87 -8.72 27.04
N ARG A 100 -10.44 -9.98 26.98
CA ARG A 100 -11.30 -11.09 27.40
C ARG A 100 -11.21 -11.19 28.93
N ASN A 101 -12.17 -10.62 29.64
CA ASN A 101 -12.36 -10.96 31.05
C ASN A 101 -12.61 -12.47 31.14
N GLY A 102 -11.66 -13.20 31.71
CA GLY A 102 -11.78 -14.64 31.93
C GLY A 102 -12.95 -14.92 32.87
N SER A 103 -13.98 -15.62 32.38
CA SER A 103 -14.92 -16.28 33.26
C SER A 103 -14.17 -17.39 33.99
N ALA A 104 -14.01 -17.25 35.32
CA ALA A 104 -13.59 -18.35 36.17
C ALA A 104 -14.65 -19.48 36.08
N PRO A 105 -14.26 -20.77 36.02
CA PRO A 105 -15.23 -21.85 36.14
C PRO A 105 -15.73 -21.93 37.59
N ALA A 106 -17.05 -22.12 37.72
CA ALA A 106 -17.72 -22.47 38.98
C ALA A 106 -17.53 -23.94 39.33
#